data_AF-H8LN56-F1
#
_entry.id   AF-H8LN56-F1
#
_cell.length_a   1.000
_cell.length_b   1.000
_cell.length_c   1.000
_cell.angle_alpha   90.00
_cell.angle_beta   90.00
_cell.angle_gamma   90.00
#
_symmetry.space_group_name_H-M   'P 1'
#
loop_
_entity.id
_entity.type
_entity.pdbx_description
1 polymer ?
#
loop_
_entity_poly.entity_id
_entity_poly.type
_entity_poly.pdbx_seq_one_letter_code
_entity_poly.pdbx_strand_id
1 'polypeptide(L)'
;MLPDQALPIYNLLEKLLKETHKSINDCYKNENLYKHQLAKIYCQQAQICTPNGSTKLSKDSIGLYENAANLGSEEANIKLGKIEFKSGNYVKTLEYFKNTTHISYAKEAFNELLHLKESELKKKIQQKKLN
;
A
#
# COMPACT_ATOMS: atom_id res chain seq x y z
N MET A 1 53.81 24.92 -5.16
CA MET A 1 52.66 24.80 -6.10
C MET A 1 52.25 23.34 -6.13
N LEU A 2 51.10 23.01 -5.55
CA LEU A 2 50.50 21.66 -5.61
C LEU A 2 48.96 21.68 -5.90
N PRO A 3 48.38 22.57 -6.74
CA PRO A 3 46.96 22.44 -7.13
C PRO A 3 46.74 21.43 -8.28
N ASP A 4 47.71 21.27 -9.19
CA ASP A 4 47.49 20.58 -10.47
C ASP A 4 47.33 19.06 -10.36
N GLN A 5 47.86 18.43 -9.31
CA GLN A 5 47.72 16.98 -9.10
C GLN A 5 46.40 16.58 -8.42
N ALA A 6 45.72 17.52 -7.74
CA ALA A 6 44.49 17.24 -7.01
C ALA A 6 43.25 17.31 -7.91
N LEU A 7 43.24 18.20 -8.91
CA LEU A 7 42.11 18.38 -9.82
C LEU A 7 41.73 17.09 -10.59
N PRO A 8 42.68 16.29 -11.13
CA PRO A 8 42.35 15.01 -11.75
C PRO A 8 41.71 14.00 -10.79
N ILE A 9 42.11 14.00 -9.51
CA ILE A 9 41.55 13.12 -8.49
C ILE A 9 40.10 13.51 -8.20
N TYR A 10 39.81 14.80 -8.05
CA TYR A 10 38.44 15.26 -7.83
C TYR A 10 37.52 14.99 -9.03
N ASN A 11 38.01 15.15 -10.26
CA ASN A 11 37.26 14.79 -11.47
C ASN A 11 36.95 13.29 -11.55
N LEU A 12 37.90 12.44 -11.14
CA LEU A 12 37.69 11.00 -11.06
C LEU A 12 36.63 10.64 -10.01
N LEU A 13 36.69 11.26 -8.83
CA LEU A 13 35.70 11.06 -7.77
C LEU A 13 34.29 11.48 -8.21
N GLU A 14 34.15 12.62 -8.89
CA GLU A 14 32.87 13.08 -9.44
C GLU A 14 32.29 12.07 -10.44
N LYS A 15 33.12 11.56 -11.36
CA LYS A 15 32.73 10.55 -12.34
C LYS A 15 32.25 9.26 -11.65
N LEU A 16 33.02 8.75 -10.70
CA LEU A 16 32.66 7.55 -9.93
C LEU A 16 31.36 7.74 -9.15
N LEU A 17 31.15 8.92 -8.56
CA LEU A 17 29.92 9.23 -7.83
C LEU A 17 28.70 9.26 -8.76
N LYS A 18 28.83 9.89 -9.94
CA LYS A 18 27.75 9.92 -10.96
C LYS A 18 27.41 8.53 -11.47
N GLU A 19 28.42 7.70 -11.77
CA GLU A 19 28.24 6.32 -12.23
C GLU A 19 27.58 5.46 -11.16
N THR A 20 28.04 5.57 -9.90
CA THR A 20 27.46 4.87 -8.76
C THR A 20 26.01 5.29 -8.51
N HIS A 21 25.71 6.59 -8.53
CA HIS A 21 24.35 7.11 -8.38
C HIS A 21 23.43 6.58 -9.50
N LYS A 22 23.89 6.58 -10.75
CA LYS A 22 23.13 6.03 -11.87
C LYS A 22 22.86 4.53 -11.69
N SER A 23 23.88 3.74 -11.35
CA SER A 23 23.75 2.30 -11.12
C SER A 23 22.77 1.99 -9.99
N ILE A 24 22.84 2.73 -8.87
CA ILE A 24 21.91 2.61 -7.75
C ILE A 24 20.48 2.97 -8.19
N ASN A 25 20.29 4.08 -8.92
CA ASN A 25 18.98 4.50 -9.40
C ASN A 25 18.36 3.49 -10.39
N ASP A 26 19.18 2.94 -11.30
CA ASP A 26 18.75 1.90 -12.23
C ASP A 26 18.41 0.60 -11.49
N CYS A 27 19.17 0.23 -10.44
CA CYS A 27 18.85 -0.88 -9.55
C CYS A 27 17.51 -0.67 -8.83
N TYR A 28 17.26 0.52 -8.27
CA TYR A 28 15.99 0.86 -7.63
C TYR A 28 14.81 0.86 -8.62
N LYS A 29 15.01 1.36 -9.84
CA LYS A 29 13.99 1.30 -10.90
C LYS A 29 13.67 -0.14 -11.27
N ASN A 30 14.68 -1.00 -11.42
CA ASN A 30 14.49 -2.40 -11.74
C ASN A 30 13.80 -3.15 -10.58
N GLU A 31 14.19 -2.90 -9.33
CA GLU A 31 13.54 -3.49 -8.16
C GLU A 31 12.05 -3.10 -8.11
N ASN A 32 11.72 -1.83 -8.34
CA ASN A 32 10.34 -1.37 -8.42
C ASN A 32 9.57 -2.00 -9.60
N LEU A 33 10.22 -2.18 -10.75
CA LEU A 33 9.64 -2.87 -11.91
C LEU A 33 9.31 -4.33 -11.58
N TYR A 34 10.24 -5.07 -10.96
CA TYR A 34 10.01 -6.46 -10.56
C TYR A 34 8.92 -6.59 -9.49
N LYS A 35 8.90 -5.71 -8.48
CA LYS A 35 7.82 -5.64 -7.49
C LYS A 35 6.47 -5.44 -8.17
N HIS A 36 6.39 -4.50 -9.11
CA HIS A 36 5.16 -4.23 -9.84
C HIS A 36 4.70 -5.43 -10.69
N GLN A 37 5.62 -6.06 -11.43
CA GLN A 37 5.32 -7.25 -12.24
C GLN A 37 4.87 -8.43 -11.36
N LEU A 38 5.54 -8.67 -10.24
CA LEU A 38 5.17 -9.73 -9.30
C LEU A 38 3.80 -9.46 -8.67
N ALA A 39 3.53 -8.22 -8.26
CA ALA A 39 2.24 -7.84 -7.73
C ALA A 39 1.10 -8.05 -8.76
N LYS A 40 1.37 -7.76 -10.04
CA LYS A 40 0.44 -8.04 -11.14
C LYS A 40 0.17 -9.54 -11.30
N ILE A 41 1.21 -10.38 -11.21
CA ILE A 41 1.06 -11.84 -11.27
C ILE A 41 0.18 -12.33 -10.12
N TYR A 42 0.43 -11.87 -8.89
CA TYR A 42 -0.40 -12.22 -7.74
C TYR A 42 -1.86 -11.79 -7.92
N CYS A 43 -2.12 -10.57 -8.39
CA CYS A 43 -3.49 -10.13 -8.72
C CYS A 43 -4.15 -11.06 -9.74
N GLN A 44 -3.45 -11.45 -10.81
CA GLN A 44 -4.00 -12.35 -11.84
C GLN A 44 -4.29 -13.75 -11.30
N GLN A 45 -3.38 -14.32 -10.50
CA GLN A 45 -3.61 -15.59 -9.82
C GLN A 45 -4.83 -15.51 -8.89
N ALA A 46 -4.95 -14.43 -8.11
CA ALA A 46 -6.07 -14.22 -7.21
C ALA A 46 -7.41 -14.16 -7.95
N GLN A 47 -7.43 -13.53 -9.14
CA GLN A 47 -8.60 -13.49 -10.01
C GLN A 47 -8.98 -14.88 -10.54
N ILE A 48 -8.02 -15.70 -10.98
CA ILE A 48 -8.27 -17.08 -11.43
C ILE A 48 -8.84 -17.94 -10.29
N CYS A 49 -8.32 -17.77 -9.08
CA CYS A 49 -8.81 -18.45 -7.88
C CYS A 49 -10.17 -17.94 -7.37
N THR A 50 -10.75 -16.92 -8.00
CA THR A 50 -12.09 -16.40 -7.69
C THR A 50 -13.09 -17.02 -8.65
N PRO A 51 -14.04 -17.84 -8.17
CA PRO A 51 -15.07 -18.41 -9.04
C PRO A 51 -15.86 -17.32 -9.76
N ASN A 52 -16.06 -17.46 -11.07
CA ASN A 52 -16.84 -16.52 -11.87
C ASN A 52 -18.23 -16.30 -11.25
N GLY A 53 -18.60 -15.04 -11.02
CA GLY A 53 -19.87 -14.66 -10.40
C GLY A 53 -19.88 -14.68 -8.86
N SER A 54 -18.80 -15.11 -8.20
CA SER A 54 -18.69 -15.02 -6.73
C SER A 54 -18.42 -13.59 -6.27
N THR A 55 -19.23 -13.10 -5.34
CA THR A 55 -19.01 -11.83 -4.64
C THR A 55 -18.04 -11.96 -3.46
N LYS A 56 -17.62 -13.19 -3.12
CA LYS A 56 -16.75 -13.51 -1.99
C LYS A 56 -15.47 -14.19 -2.47
N LEU A 57 -14.33 -13.66 -2.05
CA LEU A 57 -13.02 -14.26 -2.34
C LEU A 57 -12.80 -15.52 -1.51
N SER A 58 -12.12 -16.52 -2.10
CA SER A 58 -11.56 -17.64 -1.36
C SER A 58 -10.40 -17.18 -0.46
N LYS A 59 -10.05 -17.96 0.56
CA LYS A 59 -8.89 -17.66 1.43
C LYS A 59 -7.60 -17.54 0.61
N ASP A 60 -7.43 -18.40 -0.38
CA ASP A 60 -6.26 -18.40 -1.26
C ASP A 60 -6.19 -17.13 -2.11
N SER A 61 -7.33 -16.69 -2.64
CA SER A 61 -7.43 -15.43 -3.38
C SER A 61 -7.11 -14.21 -2.49
N ILE A 62 -7.58 -14.21 -1.24
CA ILE A 62 -7.25 -13.15 -0.26
C ILE A 62 -5.74 -13.11 -0.01
N GLY A 63 -5.10 -14.24 0.27
CA GLY A 63 -3.65 -14.29 0.52
C GLY A 63 -2.83 -13.80 -0.67
N LEU A 64 -3.27 -14.10 -1.90
CA LEU A 64 -2.63 -13.58 -3.11
C LEU A 64 -2.78 -12.06 -3.25
N TYR A 65 -3.96 -11.49 -2.96
CA TYR A 65 -4.10 -10.04 -2.92
C TYR A 65 -3.28 -9.40 -1.79
N GLU A 66 -3.17 -10.03 -0.62
CA GLU A 66 -2.33 -9.52 0.47
C GLU A 66 -0.86 -9.45 0.04
N ASN A 67 -0.36 -10.49 -0.63
CA ASN A 67 0.99 -10.48 -1.21
C ASN A 67 1.16 -9.35 -2.24
N ALA A 68 0.19 -9.13 -3.12
CA ALA A 68 0.21 -8.04 -4.08
C ALA A 68 0.15 -6.65 -3.40
N ALA A 69 -0.64 -6.49 -2.35
CA ALA A 69 -0.77 -5.25 -1.59
C ALA A 69 0.53 -4.91 -0.84
N ASN A 70 1.22 -5.90 -0.29
CA ASN A 70 2.54 -5.74 0.35
C ASN A 70 3.63 -5.27 -0.64
N LEU A 71 3.45 -5.57 -1.93
CA LEU A 71 4.29 -5.08 -3.02
C LEU A 71 3.86 -3.71 -3.57
N GLY A 72 2.83 -3.09 -2.97
CA GLY A 72 2.33 -1.76 -3.35
C GLY A 72 1.28 -1.77 -4.48
N SER A 73 0.66 -2.91 -4.79
CA SER A 73 -0.40 -2.95 -5.81
C SER A 73 -1.63 -2.17 -5.37
N GLU A 74 -1.93 -1.09 -6.08
CA GLU A 74 -3.15 -0.31 -5.89
C GLU A 74 -4.41 -1.15 -6.14
N GLU A 75 -4.41 -2.01 -7.18
CA GLU A 75 -5.53 -2.91 -7.48
C GLU A 75 -5.86 -3.82 -6.29
N ALA A 76 -4.83 -4.41 -5.69
CA ALA A 76 -4.99 -5.30 -4.55
C ALA A 76 -5.49 -4.57 -3.31
N ASN A 77 -4.90 -3.40 -3.02
CA ASN A 77 -5.35 -2.51 -1.94
C ASN A 77 -6.82 -2.11 -2.11
N ILE A 78 -7.25 -1.78 -3.33
CA ILE A 78 -8.65 -1.45 -3.60
C ILE A 78 -9.56 -2.65 -3.32
N LYS A 79 -9.19 -3.85 -3.80
CA LYS A 79 -9.99 -5.06 -3.61
C LYS A 79 -10.12 -5.44 -2.14
N LEU A 80 -9.00 -5.52 -1.41
CA LEU A 80 -9.00 -5.86 0.02
C LEU A 80 -9.73 -4.81 0.85
N GLY A 81 -9.50 -3.52 0.58
CA GLY A 81 -10.19 -2.44 1.27
C GLY A 81 -11.71 -2.50 1.09
N LYS A 82 -12.20 -2.82 -0.12
CA LYS A 82 -13.64 -3.02 -0.37
C LYS A 82 -14.23 -4.21 0.39
N ILE A 83 -13.46 -5.27 0.60
CA ILE A 83 -13.92 -6.45 1.36
C ILE A 83 -14.03 -6.13 2.84
N GLU A 84 -13.02 -5.49 3.41
CA GLU A 84 -13.03 -5.06 4.81
C GLU A 84 -14.12 -4.03 5.05
N PHE A 85 -14.36 -3.13 4.10
CA PHE A 85 -15.44 -2.14 4.18
C PHE A 85 -16.81 -2.79 4.28
N LYS A 86 -17.10 -3.76 3.39
CA LYS A 86 -18.35 -4.55 3.44
C LYS A 86 -18.49 -5.36 4.73
N SER A 87 -17.37 -5.71 5.36
CA SER A 87 -17.33 -6.44 6.63
C SER A 87 -17.47 -5.52 7.86
N GLY A 88 -17.57 -4.19 7.66
CA GLY A 88 -17.66 -3.21 8.74
C GLY A 88 -16.32 -2.95 9.45
N ASN A 89 -15.20 -3.43 8.90
CA ASN A 89 -13.88 -3.25 9.49
C ASN A 89 -13.20 -1.99 8.95
N TYR A 90 -13.73 -0.83 9.34
CA TYR A 90 -13.32 0.46 8.80
C TYR A 90 -11.86 0.82 9.08
N VAL A 91 -11.24 0.28 10.15
CA VAL A 91 -9.82 0.49 10.43
C VAL A 91 -8.95 -0.16 9.36
N LYS A 92 -9.16 -1.45 9.07
CA LYS A 92 -8.42 -2.13 7.99
C LYS A 92 -8.75 -1.56 6.62
N THR A 93 -10.00 -1.12 6.40
CA THR A 93 -10.36 -0.41 5.16
C THR A 93 -9.46 0.80 4.92
N LEU A 94 -9.26 1.63 5.94
CA LEU A 94 -8.38 2.80 5.85
C LEU A 94 -6.92 2.40 5.64
N GLU A 95 -6.44 1.35 6.30
CA GLU A 95 -5.08 0.83 6.10
C GLU A 95 -4.80 0.44 4.65
N TYR A 96 -5.77 -0.21 3.99
CA TYR A 96 -5.65 -0.56 2.58
C TYR A 96 -5.76 0.65 1.65
N PHE A 97 -6.64 1.60 1.94
CA PHE A 97 -6.84 2.75 1.06
C PHE A 97 -5.80 3.88 1.22
N LYS A 98 -5.00 3.89 2.30
CA LYS A 98 -4.02 4.96 2.59
C LYS A 98 -3.03 5.23 1.45
N ASN A 99 -2.70 4.20 0.67
CA ASN A 99 -1.73 4.25 -0.43
C ASN A 99 -2.40 4.22 -1.80
N THR A 100 -3.72 4.44 -1.89
CA THR A 100 -4.47 4.44 -3.14
C THR A 100 -4.82 5.86 -3.56
N THR A 101 -4.98 6.09 -4.86
CA THR A 101 -5.47 7.36 -5.42
C THR A 101 -6.98 7.55 -5.23
N HIS A 102 -7.70 6.51 -4.79
CA HIS A 102 -9.15 6.51 -4.61
C HIS A 102 -9.61 7.03 -3.23
N ILE A 103 -9.44 8.34 -3.02
CA ILE A 103 -9.73 9.02 -1.75
C ILE A 103 -11.22 8.90 -1.32
N SER A 104 -12.15 8.76 -2.26
CA SER A 104 -13.58 8.65 -1.96
C SER A 104 -13.92 7.48 -1.03
N TYR A 105 -13.35 6.30 -1.28
CA TYR A 105 -13.58 5.13 -0.44
C TYR A 105 -12.99 5.29 0.96
N ALA A 106 -11.81 5.92 1.08
CA ALA A 106 -11.21 6.22 2.37
C ALA A 106 -12.06 7.22 3.17
N LYS A 107 -12.59 8.25 2.52
CA LYS A 107 -13.46 9.24 3.15
C LYS A 107 -14.74 8.61 3.70
N GLU A 108 -15.37 7.73 2.93
CA GLU A 108 -16.58 7.02 3.36
C GLU A 108 -16.30 6.14 4.59
N ALA A 109 -15.24 5.32 4.54
CA ALA A 109 -14.84 4.48 5.68
C ALA A 109 -14.51 5.28 6.94
N PHE A 110 -13.88 6.44 6.78
CA PHE A 110 -13.56 7.33 7.90
C PHE A 110 -14.82 7.87 8.57
N ASN A 111 -15.82 8.30 7.80
CA ASN A 111 -17.08 8.83 8.33
C ASN A 111 -17.85 7.77 9.12
N GLU A 112 -17.95 6.54 8.60
CA GLU A 112 -18.59 5.42 9.31
C GLU A 112 -17.89 5.10 10.64
N LEU A 113 -16.55 5.08 10.63
CA LEU A 113 -15.77 4.86 11.85
C LEU A 113 -16.00 5.97 12.89
N LEU A 114 -16.09 7.22 12.45
CA LEU A 114 -16.37 8.36 13.33
C LEU A 114 -17.75 8.22 13.99
N HIS A 115 -18.80 7.94 13.20
CA HIS A 115 -20.15 7.73 13.72
C HIS A 115 -20.23 6.60 14.74
N LEU A 116 -19.52 5.49 14.48
CA LEU A 116 -19.45 4.36 15.40
C LEU A 116 -18.81 4.78 16.75
N LYS A 117 -17.71 5.53 16.72
CA LYS A 117 -17.03 6.02 17.92
C LYS A 117 -17.87 7.02 18.71
N GLU A 118 -18.60 7.90 18.03
CA GLU A 118 -19.55 8.82 18.69
C GLU A 118 -20.67 8.06 19.41
N SER A 119 -21.22 7.02 18.78
CA SER A 119 -22.26 6.17 19.36
C SER A 119 -21.77 5.43 20.61
N GLU A 120 -20.56 4.85 20.55
CA GLU A 120 -19.92 4.21 21.70
C GLU A 120 -19.72 5.18 22.88
N LEU A 121 -19.27 6.40 22.60
CA LEU A 121 -19.05 7.43 23.62
C LEU A 121 -20.36 7.85 24.29
N LYS A 122 -21.42 8.08 23.51
CA LYS A 122 -22.75 8.43 24.04
C LYS A 122 -23.28 7.35 24.98
N LYS A 123 -23.14 6.08 24.62
CA LYS A 123 -23.54 4.93 25.48
C LYS A 123 -22.77 4.90 26.80
N LYS A 124 -21.45 5.10 26.77
CA LYS A 124 -20.61 5.17 27.98
C LYS A 124 -21.00 6.31 28.91
N ILE A 125 -21.33 7.48 28.36
CA ILE A 125 -21.80 8.63 29.15
C ILE A 125 -23.15 8.33 29.81
N GLN A 126 -24.09 7.71 29.10
CA GLN A 126 -25.39 7.33 29.66
C GLN A 126 -25.26 6.30 30.80
N GLN A 127 -24.45 5.26 30.62
CA GLN A 127 -24.21 4.25 31.66
C GLN A 127 -23.60 4.85 32.92
N LYS A 128 -22.67 5.80 32.80
CA LYS A 128 -22.09 6.52 33.95
C LYS A 128 -23.07 7.42 34.70
N LYS A 129 -24.17 7.84 34.07
CA LYS A 129 -25.21 8.66 34.72
C LYS A 129 -26.25 7.81 35.47
N LEU A 130 -26.31 6.51 35.18
CA LEU A 130 -27.25 5.56 35.77
C LEU A 130 -26.65 4.75 36.94
N ASN A 131 -25.33 4.81 37.10
CA ASN A 131 -24.57 4.23 38.22
C ASN A 131 -24.16 5.34 39.20
#